data_AF-C3L4J9-F1
#
_entry.id   AF-C3L4J9-F1
#
_cell.length_a   1.000
_cell.length_b   1.000
_cell.length_c   1.000
_cell.angle_alpha   90.00
_cell.angle_beta   90.00
_cell.angle_gamma   90.00
#
_symmetry.space_group_name_H-M   'P 1'
#
loop_
_entity.id
_entity.type
_entity.pdbx_description
1 polymer ?
#
loop_
_entity_poly.entity_id
_entity_poly.type
_entity_poly.pdbx_seq_one_letter_code
_entity_poly.pdbx_strand_id
1 'polypeptide(L)' 'MVPLPRYYPHIIPSVAGIFTSLDGMIEIFKLSFGYRLELISKEVLASIQTPITVNQDLYKWEIRCLYDRNKLDSYYGLGW' A
#
# COMPACT_ATOMS: atom_id res chain seq x y z
N MET A 1 -1.73 -3.58 -29.21
CA MET A 1 -2.60 -3.14 -28.11
C MET A 1 -4.00 -3.65 -28.38
N VAL A 2 -4.51 -4.55 -27.54
CA VAL A 2 -5.90 -5.01 -27.63
C VAL A 2 -6.79 -3.92 -27.04
N PRO A 3 -7.84 -3.46 -27.74
CA PRO A 3 -8.73 -2.43 -27.20
C PRO A 3 -9.44 -2.95 -25.96
N LEU A 4 -9.48 -2.13 -24.90
CA LEU A 4 -10.26 -2.45 -23.71
C LEU A 4 -11.74 -2.59 -24.10
N PRO A 5 -12.47 -3.59 -23.59
CA PRO A 5 -13.86 -3.81 -23.95
C PRO A 5 -14.73 -2.61 -23.56
N ARG A 6 -15.81 -2.38 -24.33
CA ARG A 6 -16.72 -1.22 -24.25
C ARG A 6 -17.34 -0.95 -22.86
N TYR A 7 -17.29 -1.93 -21.95
CA TYR A 7 -17.81 -1.87 -20.58
C TYR A 7 -16.71 -1.85 -19.52
N TYR A 8 -15.47 -1.52 -19.88
CA TYR A 8 -14.45 -1.25 -18.87
C TYR A 8 -14.89 -0.01 -18.09
N PRO A 9 -15.20 -0.11 -16.79
CA PRO A 9 -15.71 1.02 -16.05
C PRO A 9 -14.66 2.14 -16.09
N HIS A 10 -15.07 3.34 -16.50
CA HIS A 10 -14.25 4.55 -16.41
C HIS A 10 -13.84 4.89 -14.96
N ILE A 11 -14.45 4.19 -13.99
CA ILE A 11 -14.12 4.20 -12.58
C ILE A 11 -13.43 2.87 -12.30
N ILE A 12 -12.10 2.87 -12.33
CA ILE A 12 -11.31 1.72 -11.93
C ILE A 12 -11.33 1.68 -10.40
N PRO A 13 -11.75 0.58 -9.76
CA PRO A 13 -11.65 0.46 -8.31
C PRO A 13 -10.17 0.56 -7.90
N SER A 14 -9.80 1.64 -7.21
CA SER A 14 -8.43 1.87 -6.74
C SER A 14 -8.05 0.98 -5.56
N VAL A 15 -9.04 0.37 -4.89
CA VAL A 15 -8.87 -0.40 -3.64
C VAL A 15 -8.47 -1.85 -3.87
N ALA A 16 -8.90 -2.46 -4.99
CA ALA A 16 -8.63 -3.84 -5.34
C ALA A 16 -8.68 -4.01 -6.85
N GLY A 17 -7.69 -4.71 -7.43
CA GLY A 17 -7.64 -4.97 -8.88
C GLY A 17 -6.60 -4.16 -9.68
N ILE A 18 -5.58 -3.62 -9.01
CA ILE A 18 -4.39 -3.10 -9.72
C ILE A 18 -3.58 -4.30 -10.22
N PHE A 19 -3.64 -4.55 -11.54
CA PHE A 19 -2.77 -5.51 -12.20
C PHE A 19 -1.49 -4.81 -12.61
N THR A 20 -0.37 -5.22 -12.04
CA THR A 20 0.94 -4.64 -12.35
C THR A 20 2.00 -5.74 -12.39
N SER A 21 3.08 -5.48 -13.12
CA SER A 21 4.24 -6.36 -13.14
C SER A 21 4.99 -6.28 -11.81
N LEU A 22 5.93 -7.20 -11.58
CA LEU A 22 6.83 -7.12 -10.43
C LEU A 22 7.61 -5.80 -10.42
N ASP A 23 8.11 -5.37 -11.57
CA ASP A 23 8.80 -4.08 -11.70
C ASP A 23 7.89 -2.90 -11.34
N GLY A 24 6.62 -2.95 -11.74
CA GLY A 24 5.65 -1.93 -11.37
C GLY A 24 5.37 -1.90 -9.87
N MET A 25 5.26 -3.06 -9.20
CA MET A 25 5.16 -3.12 -7.73
C MET A 25 6.42 -2.54 -7.05
N ILE A 26 7.61 -2.83 -7.58
CA ILE A 26 8.86 -2.29 -7.05
C ILE A 26 8.86 -0.76 -7.12
N GLU A 27 8.39 -0.16 -8.22
CA GLU A 27 8.28 1.29 -8.33
C GLU A 27 7.28 1.90 -7.34
N ILE A 28 6.17 1.22 -7.06
CA ILE A 28 5.22 1.62 -6.00
C ILE A 28 5.91 1.59 -4.63
N PHE A 29 6.65 0.53 -4.31
CA PHE A 29 7.39 0.46 -3.05
C PHE A 29 8.47 1.54 -2.94
N LYS A 30 9.21 1.81 -4.02
CA LYS A 30 10.18 2.91 -4.05
C LYS A 30 9.54 4.24 -3.68
N LEU A 31 8.32 4.50 -4.16
CA LEU A 31 7.55 5.68 -3.75
C LEU A 31 7.24 5.66 -2.25
N SER A 32 6.65 4.57 -1.72
CA SER A 32 6.27 4.45 -0.31
C SER A 32 7.44 4.50 0.69
N PHE A 33 8.65 4.15 0.25
CA PHE A 33 9.87 4.21 1.06
C PHE A 33 10.70 5.48 0.82
N GLY A 34 10.21 6.43 0.03
CA GLY A 34 10.85 7.74 -0.13
C GLY A 34 12.01 7.79 -1.12
N TYR A 35 12.10 6.82 -2.04
CA TYR A 35 13.10 6.83 -3.12
C TYR A 35 12.67 7.65 -4.34
N ARG A 36 11.41 8.12 -4.40
CA ARG A 36 10.83 8.87 -5.53
C ARG A 36 10.28 10.24 -5.11
N LEU A 37 11.07 11.05 -4.41
CA LEU A 37 10.64 12.36 -3.89
C LEU A 37 10.32 13.40 -4.99
N GLU A 38 10.68 13.13 -6.23
CA GLU A 38 10.26 13.91 -7.39
C GLU A 38 8.78 13.66 -7.78
N LEU A 39 8.16 12.59 -7.25
CA LEU A 39 6.75 12.25 -7.47
C LEU A 39 5.85 12.55 -6.26
N ILE A 40 6.42 12.64 -5.06
CA ILE A 40 5.68 12.90 -3.82
C ILE A 40 6.51 13.77 -2.88
N SER A 41 5.87 14.75 -2.26
CA SER A 41 6.54 15.59 -1.27
C SER A 41 6.83 14.80 0.02
N LYS A 42 7.85 15.22 0.75
CA LYS A 42 8.22 14.58 2.03
C LYS A 42 7.08 14.67 3.06
N GLU A 43 6.35 15.77 3.04
CA GLU A 43 5.23 16.03 3.97
C GLU A 43 4.07 15.08 3.70
N VAL A 44 3.73 14.85 2.42
CA VAL A 44 2.68 13.89 2.03
C VAL A 44 3.15 12.46 2.28
N LEU A 45 4.41 12.14 2.03
CA LEU A 45 4.94 10.82 2.36
C LEU A 45 4.90 10.55 3.87
N ALA A 46 5.24 11.54 4.69
CA ALA A 46 5.18 11.44 6.14
C ALA A 46 3.74 11.22 6.63
N SER A 47 2.75 11.88 6.02
CA SER A 47 1.34 11.67 6.40
C SER A 47 0.86 10.25 6.10
N ILE A 48 1.31 9.65 5.00
CA ILE A 48 1.01 8.25 4.65
C ILE A 48 1.60 7.28 5.68
N GLN A 49 2.82 7.55 6.15
CA GLN A 49 3.54 6.72 7.11
C GLN A 49 3.11 6.95 8.56
N THR A 50 2.27 7.96 8.82
CA THR A 50 1.80 8.29 10.17
C THR A 50 0.65 7.38 10.58
N PRO A 51 0.74 6.68 11.73
CA PRO A 51 -0.38 5.93 12.29
C PRO A 51 -1.60 6.83 12.52
N ILE A 52 -2.78 6.40 12.05
CA ILE A 52 -4.05 7.12 12.27
C ILE A 52 -4.86 6.44 13.36
N THR A 53 -4.96 5.11 13.32
CA THR A 53 -5.72 4.34 14.31
C THR A 53 -5.02 3.05 14.66
N VAL A 54 -5.26 2.53 15.87
CA VAL A 54 -4.82 1.20 16.28
C VAL A 54 -5.49 0.17 15.39
N ASN A 55 -4.72 -0.83 14.97
CA ASN A 55 -5.20 -1.99 14.24
C ASN A 55 -4.89 -3.25 15.07
N GLN A 56 -5.73 -4.29 14.97
CA GLN A 56 -5.50 -5.58 15.60
C GLN A 56 -5.30 -6.70 14.57
N ASP A 57 -5.11 -6.34 13.30
CA ASP A 57 -4.92 -7.30 12.20
C ASP A 57 -3.74 -8.23 12.44
N LEU A 58 -2.65 -7.74 13.06
CA LEU A 58 -1.50 -8.58 13.45
C LEU A 58 -1.92 -9.76 14.36
N TYR A 59 -2.95 -9.60 15.18
CA TYR A 59 -3.52 -10.64 16.05
C TYR A 59 -4.61 -11.45 15.36
N LYS A 60 -5.36 -10.83 14.44
CA LYS A 60 -6.47 -11.46 13.72
C LYS A 60 -5.99 -12.47 12.67
N TRP A 61 -4.90 -12.15 11.97
CA TRP A 61 -4.39 -12.96 10.86
C TRP A 61 -3.21 -13.80 11.33
N GLU A 62 -3.16 -15.10 10.97
CA GLU A 62 -2.00 -15.98 11.21
C GLU A 62 -0.84 -15.72 10.23
N ILE A 63 -0.42 -14.46 10.11
CA ILE A 63 0.77 -14.04 9.37
C ILE A 63 2.02 -14.66 10.01
N ARG A 64 2.76 -15.49 9.28
CA ARG A 64 4.11 -15.92 9.69
C ARG A 64 5.01 -14.69 9.81
N CYS A 65 5.26 -14.26 11.04
CA CYS A 65 6.17 -13.17 11.35
C CYS A 65 7.49 -13.75 11.86
N LEU A 66 8.62 -13.22 11.40
CA LEU A 66 9.95 -13.58 11.90
C LEU A 66 10.23 -13.02 13.31
N TYR A 67 9.37 -12.13 13.79
CA TYR A 67 9.49 -11.44 15.07
C TYR A 67 8.41 -11.88 16.05
N ASP A 68 8.70 -11.73 17.34
CA ASP A 68 7.74 -11.97 18.42
C ASP A 68 6.56 -10.99 18.31
N ARG A 69 5.37 -11.54 18.04
CA ARG A 69 4.13 -10.78 17.84
C ARG A 69 3.74 -9.94 19.04
N ASN A 70 4.08 -10.38 20.26
CA ASN A 70 3.75 -9.65 21.48
C ASN A 70 4.59 -8.37 21.65
N LYS A 71 5.59 -8.18 20.78
CA LYS A 71 6.45 -6.98 20.73
C LYS A 71 6.13 -6.08 19.54
N LEU A 72 5.08 -6.39 18.79
CA LEU A 72 4.68 -5.62 17.62
C LEU A 72 3.40 -4.85 17.91
N ASP A 73 3.47 -3.54 17.69
CA ASP A 73 2.28 -2.70 17.66
C ASP A 73 1.77 -2.61 16.21
N SER A 74 0.45 -2.63 16.07
CA SER A 74 -0.21 -2.60 14.77
C SER A 74 -1.11 -1.37 14.69
N TYR A 75 -0.99 -0.66 13.57
CA TYR A 75 -1.75 0.55 13.29
C TYR A 75 -2.19 0.55 11.82
N TYR A 76 -3.16 1.38 11.51
CA TYR A 76 -3.58 1.68 10.14
C TYR A 76 -3.30 3.15 9.85
N GLY A 77 -2.61 3.41 8.73
CA GLY A 77 -2.33 4.73 8.17
C GLY A 77 -3.14 4.97 6.88
N LEU A 78 -2.62 5.82 5.98
CA LEU A 78 -3.28 6.06 4.70
C LEU A 78 -2.92 4.97 3.69
N GLY A 79 -3.78 3.98 3.54
CA GLY A 79 -3.68 2.93 2.52
C GLY A 79 -3.10 1.60 3.01
N TRP A 80 -2.44 1.57 4.17
CA TRP A 80 -1.97 0.35 4.84
C TRP A 80 -1.84 0.54 6.35
#